data_AF-A0A7C4LQZ0-F1
#
_entry.id   AF-A0A7C4LQZ0-F1
#
_cell.length_a   1.000
_cell.length_b   1.000
_cell.length_c   1.000
_cell.angle_alpha   90.00
_cell.angle_beta   90.00
_cell.angle_gamma   90.00
#
_symmetry.space_group_name_H-M   'P 1'
#
loop_
_entity.id
_entity.type
_entity.pdbx_description
1 polymer ?
#
loop_
_entity_poly.entity_id
_entity_poly.type
_entity_poly.pdbx_seq_one_letter_code
_entity_poly.pdbx_strand_id
1 'polypeptide(L)'
;MKKNLRTRIFFCLLAALVVAILIGFLLPAYSGPSWAAQRKRQRQIVRDRVEAAGGWNVLHQQCLGLFENGKTEFFWTPIPYNVISNLPPAIAGLKPRKIEGYAAPNEPLIVRIRLFGTHSTGTRGIPYYGLWVVCSPMPETYIPTINFGGSTVTGVIQKITNSVFEVY
;
A
#
# COMPACT_ATOMS: atom_id res chain seq x y z
N MET A 1 14.36 42.21 50.75
CA MET A 1 14.86 41.59 49.50
C MET A 1 14.25 40.23 49.10
N LYS A 2 13.53 39.49 49.96
CA LYS A 2 12.99 38.13 49.63
C LYS A 2 11.73 38.06 48.74
N LYS A 3 10.92 39.13 48.66
CA LYS A 3 9.65 39.13 47.88
C LYS A 3 9.88 39.00 46.36
N ASN A 4 10.92 39.62 45.83
CA ASN A 4 11.20 39.62 44.38
C ASN A 4 11.66 38.25 43.84
N LEU A 5 12.24 37.40 44.70
CA LEU A 5 12.72 36.07 44.30
C LEU A 5 11.56 35.09 44.08
N ARG A 6 10.56 35.11 44.98
CA ARG A 6 9.36 34.25 44.86
C ARG A 6 8.53 34.59 43.63
N THR A 7 8.37 35.88 43.33
CA THR A 7 7.65 36.34 42.15
C THR A 7 8.36 35.91 40.86
N ARG A 8 9.69 36.03 40.80
CA ARG A 8 10.48 35.57 39.64
C ARG A 8 10.41 34.06 39.43
N ILE A 9 10.52 33.27 40.49
CA ILE A 9 10.40 31.81 40.42
C ILE A 9 9.01 31.41 39.90
N PHE A 10 7.95 32.07 40.40
CA PHE A 10 6.58 31.82 39.94
C PHE A 10 6.41 32.10 38.44
N PHE A 11 6.92 33.23 37.94
CA PHE A 11 6.87 33.55 36.52
C PHE A 11 7.68 32.58 35.65
N CYS A 12 8.85 32.12 36.12
CA CYS A 12 9.63 31.12 35.39
C CYS A 12 8.90 29.76 35.30
N LEU A 13 8.26 29.33 36.39
CA LEU A 13 7.48 28.08 36.40
C LEU A 13 6.24 28.19 35.50
N LEU A 14 5.56 29.34 35.52
CA LEU A 14 4.41 29.60 34.65
C LEU A 14 4.84 29.62 33.18
N ALA A 15 5.95 30.28 32.85
CA ALA A 15 6.49 30.29 31.50
C ALA A 15 6.90 28.89 31.03
N ALA A 16 7.58 28.11 31.87
CA ALA A 16 7.95 26.72 31.57
C ALA A 16 6.71 25.84 31.34
N LEU A 17 5.64 26.02 32.14
CA LEU A 17 4.38 25.32 31.96
C LEU A 17 3.72 25.66 30.63
N VAL A 18 3.66 26.95 30.27
CA VAL A 18 3.11 27.40 28.99
C VAL A 18 3.90 26.83 27.82
N VAL A 19 5.23 26.84 27.89
CA VAL A 19 6.09 26.25 26.86
C VAL A 19 5.86 24.73 26.77
N ALA A 20 5.76 24.01 27.89
CA ALA A 20 5.49 22.58 27.90
C ALA A 20 4.12 22.24 27.28
N ILE A 21 3.09 23.05 27.56
CA ILE A 21 1.75 22.90 26.96
C ILE A 21 1.81 23.15 25.45
N LEU A 22 2.47 24.22 25.01
CA LEU A 22 2.64 24.54 23.59
C LEU A 22 3.40 23.43 22.84
N ILE A 23 4.46 22.89 23.44
CA ILE A 23 5.20 21.75 22.89
C ILE A 23 4.28 20.51 22.83
N GLY A 24 3.50 20.22 23.87
CA GLY A 24 2.54 19.11 23.89
C GLY A 24 1.49 19.18 22.78
N PHE A 25 1.03 20.38 22.41
CA PHE A 25 0.10 20.58 21.30
C PHE A 25 0.76 20.52 19.91
N LEU A 26 2.05 20.85 19.80
CA LEU A 26 2.79 20.85 18.52
C LEU A 26 3.43 19.48 18.19
N LEU A 27 3.70 18.64 19.20
CA LEU A 27 4.32 17.32 19.01
C LEU A 27 3.51 16.34 18.13
N PRO A 28 2.16 16.25 18.22
CA PRO A 28 1.37 15.37 17.36
C PRO A 28 1.47 15.71 15.87
N ALA A 29 1.79 16.97 15.53
CA ALA A 29 1.95 17.41 14.14
C ALA A 29 3.29 16.94 13.53
N TYR A 30 4.29 16.58 14.35
CA TYR A 30 5.61 16.14 13.90
C TYR A 30 5.70 14.62 13.67
N SER A 31 4.86 13.86 14.36
CA SER A 31 4.57 12.47 14.01
C SER A 31 3.61 12.48 12.83
N GLY A 32 4.11 12.18 11.62
CA GLY A 32 3.26 12.02 10.44
C GLY A 32 2.06 11.08 10.67
N PRO A 33 1.11 11.01 9.72
CA PRO A 33 -0.13 10.25 9.90
C PRO A 33 0.15 8.82 10.36
N SER A 34 -0.69 8.31 11.26
CA SER A 34 -0.58 6.92 11.71
C SER A 34 -0.69 5.95 10.52
N TRP A 35 -0.07 4.77 10.66
CA TRP A 35 -0.15 3.74 9.61
C TRP A 35 -1.59 3.36 9.24
N ALA A 36 -2.49 3.32 10.22
CA ALA A 36 -3.90 3.07 9.98
C ALA A 36 -4.54 4.16 9.09
N ALA A 37 -4.24 5.43 9.36
CA ALA A 37 -4.71 6.55 8.55
C ALA A 37 -4.14 6.53 7.13
N GLN A 38 -2.85 6.21 6.99
CA GLN A 38 -2.21 6.09 5.68
C GLN A 38 -2.78 4.94 4.86
N ARG A 39 -2.99 3.76 5.45
CA ARG A 39 -3.64 2.62 4.77
C ARG A 39 -5.07 2.94 4.35
N LYS A 40 -5.86 3.60 5.21
CA LYS A 40 -7.21 4.04 4.88
C LYS A 40 -7.20 4.97 3.66
N ARG A 41 -6.27 5.93 3.62
CA ARG A 41 -6.10 6.86 2.50
C ARG A 41 -5.67 6.14 1.22
N GLN A 42 -4.69 5.23 1.29
CA GLN A 42 -4.24 4.42 0.15
C GLN A 42 -5.39 3.58 -0.42
N ARG A 43 -6.14 2.88 0.44
CA ARG A 43 -7.31 2.09 0.05
C ARG A 43 -8.36 2.94 -0.67
N GLN A 44 -8.64 4.15 -0.17
CA GLN A 44 -9.58 5.06 -0.83
C GLN A 44 -9.08 5.45 -2.23
N ILE A 45 -7.83 5.90 -2.36
CA ILE A 45 -7.24 6.26 -3.66
C ILE A 45 -7.33 5.11 -4.65
N VAL A 46 -7.13 3.87 -4.21
CA VAL A 46 -7.20 2.69 -5.07
C VAL A 46 -8.64 2.40 -5.49
N ARG A 47 -9.60 2.49 -4.57
CA ARG A 47 -11.04 2.39 -4.92
C ARG A 47 -11.43 3.43 -5.97
N ASP A 48 -11.08 4.70 -5.74
CA ASP A 48 -11.41 5.79 -6.67
C ASP A 48 -10.82 5.54 -8.07
N ARG A 49 -9.57 5.05 -8.14
CA ARG A 49 -8.91 4.70 -9.41
C ARG A 49 -9.56 3.52 -10.10
N VAL A 50 -9.97 2.50 -9.35
CA VAL A 50 -10.65 1.33 -9.91
C VAL A 50 -12.02 1.72 -10.44
N GLU A 51 -12.79 2.51 -9.69
CA GLU A 51 -14.08 3.03 -10.13
C GLU A 51 -13.94 3.87 -11.41
N ALA A 52 -12.97 4.80 -11.44
CA ALA A 52 -12.67 5.59 -12.63
C ALA A 52 -12.21 4.74 -13.83
N ALA A 53 -11.66 3.55 -13.58
CA ALA A 53 -11.24 2.59 -14.59
C ALA A 53 -12.35 1.61 -15.04
N GLY A 54 -13.59 1.77 -14.55
CA GLY A 54 -14.73 0.91 -14.90
C GLY A 54 -15.03 -0.20 -13.89
N GLY A 55 -14.40 -0.19 -12.72
CA GLY A 55 -14.69 -1.08 -11.60
C GLY A 55 -13.87 -2.37 -11.54
N TRP A 56 -14.06 -3.15 -10.47
CA TRP A 56 -13.29 -4.36 -10.17
C TRP A 56 -13.39 -5.45 -11.24
N ASN A 57 -14.55 -5.59 -11.88
CA ASN A 57 -14.76 -6.59 -12.93
C ASN A 57 -13.92 -6.28 -14.19
N VAL A 58 -13.89 -5.01 -14.62
CA VAL A 58 -13.06 -4.59 -15.76
C VAL A 58 -11.58 -4.79 -15.46
N LEU A 59 -11.14 -4.45 -14.24
CA LEU A 59 -9.78 -4.72 -13.81
C LEU A 59 -9.44 -6.22 -13.87
N HIS A 60 -10.33 -7.09 -13.35
CA HIS A 60 -10.13 -8.54 -13.36
C HIS A 60 -10.02 -9.10 -14.79
N GLN A 61 -10.92 -8.70 -15.70
CA GLN A 61 -10.88 -9.10 -17.10
C GLN A 61 -9.59 -8.67 -17.81
N GLN A 62 -9.11 -7.45 -17.54
CA GLN A 62 -7.84 -7.01 -18.12
C GLN A 62 -6.62 -7.71 -17.51
N CYS A 63 -6.67 -8.11 -16.24
CA CYS A 63 -5.63 -8.95 -15.64
C CYS A 63 -5.61 -10.36 -16.23
N LEU A 64 -6.78 -10.94 -16.51
CA LEU A 64 -6.88 -12.22 -17.25
C LEU A 64 -6.20 -12.11 -18.62
N GLY A 65 -6.44 -11.01 -19.34
CA GLY A 65 -5.83 -10.74 -20.64
C GLY A 65 -4.28 -10.69 -20.63
N LEU A 66 -3.65 -10.41 -19.48
CA LEU A 66 -2.18 -10.40 -19.39
C LEU A 66 -1.55 -11.80 -19.50
N PHE A 67 -2.31 -12.86 -19.21
CA PHE A 67 -1.88 -14.25 -19.36
C PHE A 67 -2.23 -14.84 -20.75
N GLU A 68 -2.77 -14.03 -21.67
CA GLU A 68 -3.04 -14.47 -23.04
C GLU A 68 -1.75 -14.93 -23.75
N ASN A 69 -1.90 -15.89 -24.66
CA ASN A 69 -0.81 -16.55 -25.40
C ASN A 69 0.09 -17.49 -24.57
N GLY A 70 -0.41 -17.99 -23.44
CA GLY A 70 0.28 -19.03 -22.65
C GLY A 70 1.47 -18.53 -21.85
N LYS A 71 1.61 -17.21 -21.69
CA LYS A 71 2.59 -16.63 -20.76
C LYS A 71 2.15 -16.98 -19.34
N THR A 72 3.03 -17.59 -18.56
CA THR A 72 2.79 -17.96 -17.16
C THR A 72 3.47 -17.01 -16.18
N GLU A 73 4.50 -16.31 -16.64
CA GLU A 73 5.26 -15.37 -15.84
C GLU A 73 5.54 -14.10 -16.64
N PHE A 74 5.43 -12.95 -15.97
CA PHE A 74 5.79 -11.67 -16.56
C PHE A 74 6.07 -10.63 -15.47
N PHE A 75 6.77 -9.58 -15.87
CA PHE A 75 7.06 -8.45 -15.02
C PHE A 75 6.98 -7.15 -15.80
N TRP A 76 6.48 -6.11 -15.14
CA TRP A 76 6.43 -4.76 -15.66
C TRP A 76 6.76 -3.74 -14.57
N THR A 77 7.49 -2.70 -14.93
CA THR A 77 7.73 -1.49 -14.13
C THR A 77 7.61 -0.25 -15.00
N PRO A 78 7.51 0.97 -14.49
CA PRO A 78 7.53 2.16 -15.35
C PRO A 78 8.92 2.49 -15.97
N ILE A 79 9.92 1.60 -15.85
CA ILE A 79 11.30 1.81 -16.29
C ILE A 79 11.43 1.40 -17.78
N PRO A 80 12.20 2.10 -18.64
CA PRO A 80 12.19 1.97 -20.10
C PRO A 80 12.50 0.60 -20.76
N TYR A 81 12.73 -0.48 -20.01
CA TYR A 81 13.16 -1.78 -20.55
C TYR A 81 12.13 -2.92 -20.35
N ASN A 82 10.83 -2.62 -20.29
CA ASN A 82 9.84 -3.67 -20.03
C ASN A 82 9.48 -4.49 -21.27
N VAL A 83 9.18 -5.77 -21.01
CA VAL A 83 8.64 -6.73 -21.98
C VAL A 83 7.17 -6.41 -22.34
N ILE A 84 6.43 -5.74 -21.45
CA ILE A 84 5.08 -5.25 -21.70
C ILE A 84 5.16 -3.75 -22.02
N SER A 85 5.01 -3.40 -23.29
CA SER A 85 5.13 -2.00 -23.75
C SER A 85 3.94 -1.14 -23.36
N ASN A 86 2.72 -1.72 -23.36
CA ASN A 86 1.49 -1.02 -23.01
C ASN A 86 0.65 -1.83 -22.02
N LEU A 87 0.28 -1.20 -20.90
CA LEU A 87 -0.65 -1.79 -19.96
C LEU A 87 -2.10 -1.62 -20.44
N PRO A 88 -2.96 -2.61 -20.22
CA PRO A 88 -4.39 -2.46 -20.41
C PRO A 88 -4.94 -1.23 -19.66
N PRO A 89 -5.92 -0.48 -20.21
CA PRO A 89 -6.33 0.82 -19.68
C PRO A 89 -6.71 0.86 -18.20
N ALA A 90 -7.41 -0.15 -17.69
CA ALA A 90 -7.80 -0.23 -16.28
C ALA A 90 -6.61 -0.48 -15.36
N ILE A 91 -5.66 -1.29 -15.82
CA ILE A 91 -4.39 -1.53 -15.11
C ILE A 91 -3.52 -0.28 -15.15
N ALA A 92 -3.45 0.42 -16.30
CA ALA A 92 -2.72 1.68 -16.43
C ALA A 92 -3.31 2.78 -15.53
N GLY A 93 -4.64 2.88 -15.46
CA GLY A 93 -5.37 3.88 -14.66
C GLY A 93 -5.09 3.77 -13.15
N LEU A 94 -4.74 2.59 -12.66
CA LEU A 94 -4.28 2.38 -11.29
C LEU A 94 -2.95 3.08 -10.96
N LYS A 95 -2.18 3.48 -11.98
CA LYS A 95 -0.81 4.02 -11.87
C LYS A 95 0.13 3.09 -11.08
N PRO A 96 0.32 1.85 -11.55
CA PRO A 96 1.11 0.86 -10.83
C PRO A 96 2.59 1.22 -10.82
N ARG A 97 3.28 0.78 -9.77
CA ARG A 97 4.74 0.88 -9.63
C ARG A 97 5.46 -0.37 -10.11
N LYS A 98 4.80 -1.51 -9.99
CA LYS A 98 5.29 -2.82 -10.43
C LYS A 98 4.11 -3.73 -10.66
N ILE A 99 4.16 -4.55 -11.69
CA ILE A 99 3.21 -5.63 -11.95
C ILE A 99 4.01 -6.91 -12.14
N GLU A 100 3.56 -7.99 -11.51
CA GLU A 100 4.14 -9.32 -11.66
C GLU A 100 3.02 -10.31 -11.92
N GLY A 101 3.15 -11.12 -12.96
CA GLY A 101 2.37 -12.34 -13.14
C GLY A 101 3.24 -13.52 -12.73
N TYR A 102 2.69 -14.40 -11.90
CA TYR A 102 3.37 -15.62 -11.47
C TYR A 102 2.41 -16.81 -11.55
N ALA A 103 2.95 -17.96 -11.96
CA ALA A 103 2.26 -19.23 -11.99
C ALA A 103 3.19 -20.32 -11.44
N ALA A 104 3.10 -20.63 -10.15
CA ALA A 104 3.78 -21.80 -9.62
C ALA A 104 3.03 -23.08 -10.06
N PRO A 105 3.73 -24.23 -10.16
CA PRO A 105 3.07 -25.52 -10.29
C PRO A 105 2.07 -25.71 -9.13
N ASN A 106 0.78 -25.89 -9.46
CA ASN A 106 -0.34 -26.01 -8.53
C ASN A 106 -0.78 -24.72 -7.80
N GLU A 107 -0.29 -23.55 -8.19
CA GLU A 107 -0.82 -22.26 -7.72
C GLU A 107 -1.69 -21.60 -8.79
N PRO A 108 -2.72 -20.81 -8.42
CA PRO A 108 -3.45 -20.02 -9.39
C PRO A 108 -2.56 -19.01 -10.09
N LEU A 109 -2.95 -18.63 -11.30
CA LEU A 109 -2.45 -17.44 -11.96
C LEU A 109 -2.82 -16.22 -11.12
N ILE A 110 -1.84 -15.46 -10.66
CA ILE A 110 -2.06 -14.24 -9.89
C ILE A 110 -1.32 -13.09 -10.55
N VAL A 111 -2.04 -12.00 -10.81
CA VAL A 111 -1.42 -10.70 -11.14
C VAL A 111 -1.27 -9.90 -9.85
N ARG A 112 -0.02 -9.61 -9.48
CA ARG A 112 0.34 -8.79 -8.33
C ARG A 112 0.64 -7.38 -8.81
N ILE A 113 -0.21 -6.43 -8.43
CA ILE A 113 -0.12 -5.01 -8.79
C ILE A 113 0.33 -4.22 -7.56
N ARG A 114 1.57 -3.74 -7.56
CA ARG A 114 2.11 -2.87 -6.51
C ARG A 114 1.74 -1.41 -6.81
N LEU A 115 1.08 -0.74 -5.87
CA LEU A 115 0.57 0.62 -6.05
C LEU A 115 1.31 1.63 -5.18
N PHE A 116 1.58 1.28 -3.93
CA PHE A 116 2.38 2.09 -3.01
C PHE A 116 3.51 1.28 -2.39
N GLY A 117 4.44 2.02 -1.80
CA GLY A 117 5.68 1.49 -1.27
C GLY A 117 6.76 1.38 -2.33
N THR A 118 7.99 1.55 -1.88
CA THR A 118 9.24 1.27 -2.59
C THR A 118 10.20 0.76 -1.53
N HIS A 119 11.19 -0.05 -1.93
CA HIS A 119 12.24 -0.55 -1.05
C HIS A 119 12.63 0.48 0.03
N SER A 120 12.66 0.05 1.29
CA SER A 120 13.01 0.88 2.44
C SER A 120 14.51 1.19 2.39
N THR A 121 14.89 2.31 1.77
CA THR A 121 16.21 2.91 1.97
C THR A 121 16.11 3.84 3.18
N GLY A 122 16.12 3.28 4.40
CA GLY A 122 16.09 4.06 5.66
C GLY A 122 14.89 3.76 6.60
N THR A 123 14.73 4.58 7.64
CA THR A 123 13.81 4.39 8.78
C THR A 123 12.35 4.85 8.56
N ARG A 124 12.01 5.43 7.40
CA ARG A 124 10.64 5.86 7.04
C ARG A 124 10.30 5.53 5.57
N GLY A 125 10.18 4.24 5.27
CA GLY A 125 9.64 3.78 3.98
C GLY A 125 8.11 3.90 3.92
N ILE A 126 7.54 4.18 2.74
CA ILE A 126 6.09 4.01 2.51
C ILE A 126 5.81 2.49 2.54
N PRO A 127 4.83 2.02 3.32
CA PRO A 127 4.53 0.61 3.44
C PRO A 127 3.97 0.12 2.11
N TYR A 128 4.24 -1.15 1.82
CA TYR A 128 3.71 -1.80 0.65
C TYR A 128 2.17 -1.74 0.69
N TYR A 129 1.57 -1.36 -0.44
CA TYR A 129 0.14 -1.56 -0.66
C TYR A 129 -0.03 -1.98 -2.12
N GLY A 130 -0.71 -3.10 -2.34
CA GLY A 130 -0.95 -3.64 -3.66
C GLY A 130 -2.27 -4.40 -3.74
N LEU A 131 -2.60 -4.77 -4.97
CA LEU A 131 -3.72 -5.64 -5.31
C LEU A 131 -3.20 -6.95 -5.86
N TRP A 132 -3.74 -8.07 -5.40
CA TRP A 132 -3.52 -9.38 -6.00
C TRP A 132 -4.81 -9.82 -6.66
N VAL A 133 -4.72 -10.13 -7.95
CA VAL A 133 -5.86 -10.48 -8.79
C VAL A 133 -5.71 -11.92 -9.26
N VAL A 134 -6.55 -12.80 -8.72
CA VAL A 134 -6.60 -14.23 -9.05
C VAL A 134 -7.29 -14.40 -10.40
N CYS A 135 -6.54 -14.93 -11.36
CA CYS A 135 -6.91 -15.10 -12.76
C CYS A 135 -7.16 -16.57 -13.14
N SER A 136 -7.28 -17.45 -12.16
CA SER A 136 -7.68 -18.84 -12.34
C SER A 136 -9.03 -19.12 -11.66
N PRO A 137 -9.80 -20.11 -12.13
CA PRO A 137 -10.96 -20.59 -11.39
C PRO A 137 -10.51 -21.10 -10.02
N MET A 138 -10.99 -20.47 -8.95
CA MET A 138 -10.67 -20.83 -7.58
C MET A 138 -11.95 -20.83 -6.72
N PRO A 139 -12.03 -21.66 -5.67
CA PRO A 139 -13.13 -21.61 -4.73
C PRO A 139 -13.27 -20.22 -4.10
N GLU A 140 -14.49 -19.81 -3.72
CA GLU A 140 -14.69 -18.51 -3.07
C GLU A 140 -13.96 -18.39 -1.72
N THR A 141 -13.66 -19.52 -1.08
CA THR A 141 -12.90 -19.61 0.17
C THR A 141 -11.39 -19.49 -0.05
N TYR A 142 -10.91 -19.46 -1.29
CA TYR A 142 -9.50 -19.33 -1.59
C TYR A 142 -8.95 -17.98 -1.12
N ILE A 143 -7.86 -18.02 -0.37
CA ILE A 143 -7.07 -16.86 0.00
C ILE A 143 -5.63 -17.16 -0.41
N PRO A 144 -5.01 -16.30 -1.25
CA PRO A 144 -3.63 -16.53 -1.65
C PRO A 144 -2.69 -16.42 -0.44
N THR A 145 -1.58 -17.13 -0.48
CA THR A 145 -0.56 -17.13 0.58
C THR A 145 0.63 -16.26 0.19
N ILE A 146 1.24 -15.59 1.17
CA ILE A 146 2.46 -14.81 0.97
C ILE A 146 3.68 -15.73 1.10
N ASN A 147 3.99 -16.45 0.02
CA ASN A 147 5.22 -17.23 -0.07
C ASN A 147 6.20 -16.51 -1.01
N PHE A 148 7.22 -15.85 -0.45
CA PHE A 148 8.33 -15.29 -1.21
C PHE A 148 9.57 -16.15 -0.97
N GLY A 149 9.87 -17.10 -1.87
CA GLY A 149 11.15 -17.82 -1.89
C GLY A 149 11.51 -18.52 -0.56
N GLY A 150 10.56 -19.20 0.08
CA GLY A 150 10.81 -19.93 1.33
C GLY A 150 10.83 -19.08 2.60
N SER A 151 10.66 -17.75 2.50
CA SER A 151 10.43 -16.88 3.65
C SER A 151 8.96 -16.48 3.75
N THR A 152 8.34 -16.81 4.88
CA THR A 152 7.01 -16.32 5.24
C THR A 152 7.15 -14.82 5.54
N VAL A 153 6.86 -13.98 4.55
CA VAL A 153 6.84 -12.53 4.78
C VAL A 153 5.55 -12.20 5.53
N THR A 154 5.68 -11.50 6.65
CA THR A 154 4.57 -10.92 7.40
C THR A 154 3.89 -9.83 6.56
N GLY A 155 2.82 -10.20 5.88
CA GLY A 155 1.89 -9.28 5.24
C GLY A 155 0.46 -9.70 5.55
N VAL A 156 -0.47 -8.75 5.50
CA VAL A 156 -1.89 -9.01 5.68
C VAL A 156 -2.54 -9.03 4.30
N ILE A 157 -3.27 -10.11 4.01
CA ILE A 157 -4.11 -10.23 2.82
C ILE A 157 -5.55 -10.04 3.26
N GLN A 158 -6.26 -9.12 2.62
CA GLN A 158 -7.68 -8.89 2.84
C GLN A 158 -8.45 -9.03 1.53
N LYS A 159 -9.51 -9.85 1.55
CA LYS A 159 -10.40 -10.06 0.41
C LYS A 159 -11.23 -8.80 0.14
N ILE A 160 -11.24 -8.35 -1.12
CA ILE A 160 -12.12 -7.26 -1.61
C ILE A 160 -13.30 -7.87 -2.39
N THR A 161 -12.99 -8.77 -3.32
CA THR A 161 -13.98 -9.53 -4.11
C THR A 161 -13.57 -11.00 -4.15
N ASN A 162 -14.33 -11.86 -4.85
CA ASN A 162 -13.97 -13.27 -5.02
C ASN A 162 -12.62 -13.50 -5.70
N SER A 163 -12.14 -12.56 -6.51
CA SER A 163 -10.88 -12.67 -7.26
C SER A 163 -9.86 -11.57 -6.94
N VAL A 164 -10.22 -10.56 -6.16
CA VAL A 164 -9.36 -9.40 -5.87
C VAL A 164 -9.10 -9.29 -4.37
N PHE A 165 -7.83 -9.18 -4.02
CA PHE A 165 -7.34 -9.06 -2.66
C PHE A 165 -6.45 -7.83 -2.55
N GLU A 166 -6.49 -7.12 -1.43
CA GLU A 166 -5.47 -6.14 -1.09
C GLU A 166 -4.41 -6.76 -0.19
N VAL A 167 -3.18 -6.29 -0.32
CA VAL A 167 -2.02 -6.80 0.40
C VAL A 167 -1.20 -5.63 0.93
N TYR A 168 -0.85 -5.67 2.22
CA TYR A 168 -0.08 -4.63 2.92
C TYR A 168 0.75 -5.17 4.09
#